data_AF-A0A969SP84-F1
#
_entry.id   AF-A0A969SP84-F1
#
_cell.length_a   1.000
_cell.length_b   1.000
_cell.length_c   1.000
_cell.angle_alpha   90.00
_cell.angle_beta   90.00
_cell.angle_gamma   90.00
#
_symmetry.space_group_name_H-M   'P 1'
#
loop_
_entity.id
_entity.type
_entity.pdbx_description
1 polymer ?
#
loop_
_entity_poly.entity_id
_entity_poly.type
_entity_poly.pdbx_seq_one_letter_code
_entity_poly.pdbx_strand_id
1 'polypeptide(L)' 'MDKNRLFLDTVFIQAILNQNDQYHQRALHLLPRVKTAREVWLTEAILMEVG' A
#
# COMPACT_ATOMS: atom_id res chain seq x y z
N MET A 1 -6.40 -16.98 3.74
CA MET A 1 -5.58 -16.06 2.93
C MET A 1 -6.22 -15.91 1.56
N ASP A 2 -6.32 -14.68 1.08
CA ASP A 2 -6.84 -14.36 -0.26
C ASP A 2 -5.79 -14.78 -1.31
N LYS A 3 -6.21 -15.26 -2.49
CA LYS A 3 -5.30 -15.71 -3.57
C LYS A 3 -4.70 -14.54 -4.36
N ASN A 4 -5.09 -13.31 -4.04
CA ASN A 4 -4.64 -12.10 -4.71
C ASN A 4 -3.13 -11.87 -4.55
N ARG A 5 -2.50 -11.45 -5.65
CA ARG A 5 -1.15 -10.88 -5.69
C ARG A 5 -1.29 -9.39 -5.94
N LEU A 6 -0.70 -8.59 -5.08
CA LEU A 6 -0.79 -7.13 -5.16
C LEU A 6 0.60 -6.56 -5.42
N PHE A 7 0.66 -5.57 -6.30
CA PHE A 7 1.82 -4.72 -6.45
C PHE A 7 1.47 -3.35 -5.85
N LEU A 8 2.26 -2.88 -4.90
CA LEU A 8 2.03 -1.59 -4.26
C LEU A 8 2.74 -0.49 -5.03
N ASP A 9 2.17 0.70 -5.02
CA ASP A 9 2.78 1.91 -5.55
C ASP A 9 3.11 2.87 -4.40
N THR A 10 4.05 3.76 -4.64
CA THR A 10 4.49 4.80 -3.70
C THR A 10 3.32 5.62 -3.17
N VAL A 11 2.35 5.99 -4.01
CA VAL A 11 1.20 6.80 -3.59
C VAL A 11 0.35 6.10 -2.54
N PHE A 12 0.18 4.78 -2.64
CA PHE A 12 -0.58 4.03 -1.65
C PHE A 12 0.12 3.99 -0.28
N ILE A 13 1.45 3.82 -0.29
CA ILE A 13 2.27 3.81 0.92
C ILE A 13 2.24 5.19 1.57
N GLN A 14 2.46 6.26 0.80
CA GLN A 14 2.39 7.64 1.28
C GLN A 14 1.02 7.96 1.88
N ALA A 15 -0.08 7.54 1.23
CA ALA A 15 -1.43 7.75 1.75
C ALA A 15 -1.68 7.00 3.07
N ILE A 16 -1.07 5.83 3.30
CA ILE A 16 -1.15 5.15 4.62
C ILE A 16 -0.38 5.93 5.69
N LEU A 17 0.81 6.43 5.37
CA LEU A 17 1.71 7.04 6.34
C LEU A 17 1.34 8.49 6.68
N ASN A 18 0.73 9.21 5.74
CA ASN A 18 0.35 10.61 5.92
C ASN A 18 -1.14 10.76 6.28
N GLN A 19 -1.44 11.04 7.54
CA GLN A 19 -2.82 11.26 8.02
C GLN A 19 -3.54 12.44 7.37
N ASN A 20 -2.80 13.41 6.81
CA ASN A 20 -3.33 14.56 6.11
C ASN A 20 -3.52 14.32 4.61
N ASP A 21 -3.16 13.13 4.11
CA ASP A 21 -3.36 12.78 2.71
C ASP A 21 -4.86 12.66 2.40
N GLN A 22 -5.29 13.23 1.27
CA GLN A 22 -6.69 13.19 0.83
C GLN A 22 -7.23 11.75 0.65
N TYR A 23 -6.34 10.79 0.41
CA TYR A 23 -6.67 9.37 0.24
C TYR A 23 -6.45 8.55 1.51
N HIS A 24 -6.01 9.15 2.63
CA HIS A 24 -5.64 8.40 3.84
C HIS A 24 -6.73 7.41 4.28
N GLN A 25 -7.97 7.88 4.40
CA GLN A 25 -9.10 7.02 4.81
C GLN A 25 -9.38 5.90 3.80
N ARG A 26 -9.24 6.19 2.50
CA ARG A 26 -9.44 5.18 1.44
C ARG A 26 -8.32 4.14 1.44
N ALA A 27 -7.08 4.56 1.69
CA ALA A 27 -5.94 3.68 1.82
C ALA A 27 -6.08 2.75 3.04
N LEU A 28 -6.51 3.28 4.19
CA LEU A 28 -6.81 2.48 5.38
C LEU A 28 -7.94 1.47 5.14
N HIS A 29 -8.98 1.84 4.39
CA HIS A 29 -10.05 0.90 4.03
C HIS A 29 -9.56 -0.24 3.11
N LEU A 30 -8.53 0.00 2.30
CA LEU A 30 -7.94 -1.01 1.41
C LEU A 30 -6.84 -1.85 2.10
N LEU A 31 -6.25 -1.35 3.18
CA LEU A 31 -5.18 -2.01 3.92
C LEU A 31 -5.49 -3.46 4.35
N PRO A 32 -6.73 -3.83 4.77
CA PRO A 32 -7.06 -5.23 5.05
C PRO A 32 -6.83 -6.17 3.85
N ARG A 33 -7.08 -5.71 2.61
CA ARG A 33 -6.82 -6.52 1.40
C ARG A 33 -5.32 -6.78 1.20
N VAL A 34 -4.49 -5.80 1.54
CA VAL A 34 -3.03 -5.95 1.49
C VAL A 34 -2.55 -6.95 2.55
N LYS A 35 -3.09 -6.86 3.77
CA LYS A 35 -2.75 -7.77 4.88
C LYS A 35 -3.15 -9.23 4.63
N THR A 36 -4.20 -9.47 3.85
CA THR A 36 -4.71 -10.84 3.58
C THR A 36 -4.29 -11.40 2.24
N ALA A 37 -3.61 -10.61 1.39
CA ALA A 37 -3.09 -11.03 0.10
C ALA A 37 -2.09 -12.19 0.25
N ARG A 38 -2.04 -13.05 -0.77
CA ARG A 38 -1.08 -14.15 -0.85
C ARG A 38 0.34 -13.62 -0.99
N GLU A 39 0.50 -12.60 -1.83
CA GLU A 39 1.79 -11.98 -2.12
C GLU A 39 1.60 -10.47 -2.27
N VAL A 40 2.57 -9.72 -1.74
CA VAL A 40 2.66 -8.26 -1.90
C VAL A 40 4.04 -7.97 -2.46
N TRP A 41 4.06 -7.34 -3.63
CA TRP A 41 5.27 -7.03 -4.38
C TRP A 41 5.48 -5.51 -4.40
N LEU A 42 6.74 -5.12 -4.43
CA LEU A 42 7.22 -3.75 -4.57
C LEU A 42 8.58 -3.77 -5.28
N THR A 43 9.04 -2.61 -5.71
CA THR A 43 10.39 -2.45 -6.29
C THR A 43 11.28 -1.67 -5.32
N GLU A 44 12.60 -1.75 -5.52
CA GLU A 44 13.54 -0.90 -4.80
C GLU A 44 13.27 0.59 -5.04
N ALA A 45 12.86 0.98 -6.26
CA ALA A 45 12.49 2.36 -6.56
C ALA A 45 11.37 2.89 -5.65
N ILE A 46 10.33 2.07 -5.39
CA ILE A 46 9.24 2.44 -4.50
C ILE A 46 9.74 2.66 -3.05
N LEU A 47 10.69 1.85 -2.58
CA LEU A 47 11.29 2.06 -1.25
C LEU A 47 12.07 3.37 -1.20
N MET A 48 12.87 3.66 -2.24
CA MET A 48 13.66 4.89 -2.35
C MET A 48 12.80 6.16 -2.44
N GLU A 49 11.60 6.08 -3.03
CA GLU A 49 10.68 7.22 -3.15
C GLU A 49 9.95 7.55 -1.83
N VAL A 50 9.75 6.55 -0.96
CA VAL A 50 9.14 6.75 0.35
C VAL A 50 10.16 7.29 1.36
N GLY A 51 11.43 6.88 1.24
CA GLY A 51 12.53 7.32 2.09
C GLY A 51 13.05 6.24 3.04
#